data_AF-A0A9E5T5N0-F1
#
_entry.id   AF-A0A9E5T5N0-F1
#
_cell.length_a   1.000
_cell.length_b   1.000
_cell.length_c   1.000
_cell.angle_alpha   90.00
_cell.angle_beta   90.00
_cell.angle_gamma   90.00
#
_symmetry.space_group_name_H-M   'P 1'
#
loop_
_entity.id
_entity.type
_entity.pdbx_description
1 polymer ?
#
loop_
_entity_poly.entity_id
_entity_poly.type
_entity_poly.pdbx_seq_one_letter_code
_entity_poly.pdbx_strand_id
1 'polypeptide(L)'
;RVCVDRRRDEHERIVSLQLPTGDGWQEIDPQREYTLVIPDFIFEGGDGYAVPQRRKAQASPPASELKYLVLDAVVRAQAAGLTVGVPVDPKNPRLAFLDGDAISCWR
;
A
#
# COMPACT_ATOMS: atom_id res chain seq x y z
N ARG A 1 1.45 1.86 -5.95
CA ARG A 1 1.67 3.31 -6.04
C ARG A 1 0.35 4.00 -6.34
N VAL A 2 0.16 5.22 -5.84
CA VAL A 2 -1.09 5.98 -6.03
C VAL A 2 -0.79 7.39 -6.54
N CYS A 3 -1.59 7.85 -7.51
CA CYS A 3 -1.55 9.19 -8.08
C CYS A 3 -2.77 9.98 -7.59
N VAL A 4 -2.52 11.16 -7.02
CA VAL A 4 -3.55 12.02 -6.46
C VAL A 4 -3.54 13.38 -7.14
N ASP A 5 -4.69 13.77 -7.71
CA ASP A 5 -4.96 15.12 -8.21
C ASP A 5 -5.84 15.88 -7.20
N ARG A 6 -5.23 16.81 -6.46
CA ARG A 6 -5.92 17.57 -5.40
C ARG A 6 -6.83 18.67 -5.92
N ARG A 7 -6.80 18.96 -7.23
CA ARG A 7 -7.68 19.96 -7.86
C ARG A 7 -9.09 19.41 -8.10
N ARG A 8 -9.26 18.09 -8.04
CA ARG A 8 -10.56 17.43 -8.16
C ARG A 8 -11.34 17.48 -6.84
N ASP A 9 -12.65 17.33 -6.96
CA ASP A 9 -13.56 17.25 -5.82
C ASP A 9 -13.24 16.07 -4.92
N GLU A 10 -13.71 16.15 -3.68
CA GLU A 10 -13.56 15.06 -2.72
C GLU A 10 -14.15 13.75 -3.29
N HIS A 11 -13.51 12.62 -3.00
CA HIS A 11 -13.81 11.29 -3.57
C HIS A 11 -13.39 11.06 -5.04
N GLU A 12 -12.91 12.08 -5.76
CA GLU A 12 -12.45 11.94 -7.16
C GLU A 12 -10.95 12.17 -7.37
N ARG A 13 -10.22 12.40 -6.27
CA ARG A 13 -8.82 12.81 -6.28
C ARG A 13 -7.85 11.70 -6.65
N ILE A 14 -8.19 10.44 -6.43
CA ILE A 14 -7.32 9.32 -6.82
C ILE A 14 -7.54 9.05 -8.31
N VAL A 15 -6.55 9.37 -9.15
CA VAL A 15 -6.68 9.27 -10.62
C VAL A 15 -5.96 8.05 -11.20
N SER A 16 -5.12 7.38 -10.41
CA SER A 16 -4.48 6.11 -10.77
C SER A 16 -4.04 5.39 -9.48
N LEU A 17 -4.27 4.07 -9.42
CA LEU A 17 -3.83 3.23 -8.31
C LEU A 17 -3.29 1.92 -8.89
N GLN A 18 -1.97 1.75 -8.78
CA GLN A 18 -1.27 0.63 -9.39
C GLN A 18 -0.62 -0.28 -8.34
N LEU A 19 -0.65 -1.58 -8.57
CA LEU A 19 0.03 -2.58 -7.74
C LEU A 19 1.29 -3.10 -8.46
N PRO A 20 2.34 -3.46 -7.71
CA PRO A 20 3.52 -4.08 -8.30
C PRO A 20 3.19 -5.52 -8.69
N THR A 21 3.64 -5.94 -9.86
CA THR A 21 3.57 -7.29 -10.40
C THR A 21 4.97 -7.76 -10.82
N GLY A 22 5.12 -9.02 -11.22
CA GLY A 22 6.40 -9.53 -11.73
C GLY A 22 6.92 -8.78 -12.96
N ASP A 23 6.02 -8.19 -13.74
CA ASP A 23 6.31 -7.51 -15.01
C ASP A 23 6.28 -5.98 -14.90
N GLY A 24 6.13 -5.43 -13.69
CA GLY A 24 6.14 -3.98 -13.46
C GLY A 24 4.97 -3.48 -12.62
N TRP A 25 4.34 -2.38 -13.04
CA TRP A 25 3.21 -1.76 -12.35
C TRP A 25 1.94 -1.93 -13.16
N GLN A 26 0.87 -2.40 -12.51
CA GLN A 26 -0.43 -2.63 -13.15
C GLN A 26 -1.54 -1.89 -12.40
N GLU A 27 -2.48 -1.25 -13.11
CA GLU A 27 -3.68 -0.65 -12.51
C GLU A 27 -4.51 -1.70 -11.76
N ILE A 28 -5.18 -1.25 -10.70
CA ILE A 28 -6.18 -2.08 -10.01
C ILE A 28 -7.37 -2.34 -10.92
N ASP A 29 -7.92 -3.55 -10.79
CA ASP A 29 -9.18 -3.93 -11.39
C ASP A 29 -10.28 -3.82 -10.32
N PRO A 30 -11.31 -2.97 -10.51
CA PRO A 30 -12.37 -2.78 -9.52
C PRO A 30 -13.22 -4.04 -9.30
N GLN A 31 -13.16 -5.03 -10.19
CA GLN A 31 -13.87 -6.30 -10.05
C GLN A 31 -13.03 -7.40 -9.38
N ARG A 32 -11.75 -7.12 -9.11
CA ARG A 32 -10.83 -8.08 -8.51
C ARG A 32 -10.77 -7.94 -7.00
N GLU A 33 -10.71 -9.08 -6.30
CA GLU A 33 -10.44 -9.09 -4.87
C GLU A 33 -8.94 -8.97 -4.58
N TYR A 34 -8.60 -8.09 -3.63
CA TYR A 34 -7.24 -7.87 -3.17
C TYR A 34 -7.16 -8.09 -1.66
N THR A 35 -6.05 -8.68 -1.22
CA THR A 35 -5.70 -8.75 0.20
C THR A 35 -4.95 -7.48 0.59
N LEU A 36 -5.39 -6.85 1.67
CA LEU A 36 -4.76 -5.66 2.24
C LEU A 36 -4.18 -6.02 3.60
N VAL A 37 -3.00 -5.47 3.90
CA VAL A 37 -2.41 -5.50 5.23
C VAL A 37 -2.51 -4.10 5.80
N ILE A 38 -3.31 -3.95 6.87
CA ILE A 38 -3.58 -2.67 7.52
C ILE A 38 -3.45 -2.81 9.05
N PRO A 39 -3.14 -1.72 9.78
CA PRO A 39 -3.14 -1.75 11.24
C PRO A 39 -4.55 -1.95 11.81
N ASP A 40 -4.63 -2.57 13.00
CA ASP A 40 -5.89 -2.78 13.73
C ASP A 40 -6.68 -1.48 13.92
N PHE A 41 -6.01 -0.36 14.18
CA PHE A 41 -6.64 0.96 14.30
C PHE A 41 -7.46 1.33 13.06
N ILE A 42 -6.92 1.14 11.86
CA ILE A 42 -7.61 1.43 10.59
C ILE A 42 -8.68 0.38 10.30
N PHE A 43 -8.40 -0.89 10.60
CA PHE A 43 -9.36 -1.98 10.43
C PHE A 43 -10.61 -1.80 11.30
N GLU A 44 -10.46 -1.26 12.50
CA GLU A 44 -11.56 -0.93 13.42
C GLU A 44 -12.20 0.45 13.14
N GLY A 45 -11.75 1.15 12.10
CA GLY A 45 -12.37 2.39 11.61
C GLY A 45 -11.79 3.69 12.15
N GLY A 46 -10.58 3.64 12.69
CA GLY A 46 -9.78 4.82 13.00
C GLY A 46 -9.60 5.72 11.77
N ASP A 47 -9.44 7.03 12.01
CA ASP A 47 -9.34 8.08 10.99
C ASP A 47 -10.50 8.13 9.98
N GLY A 48 -11.67 7.56 10.33
CA GLY A 48 -12.86 7.57 9.50
C GLY A 48 -12.87 6.52 8.38
N TYR A 49 -11.94 5.55 8.40
CA TYR A 49 -11.94 4.45 7.43
C TYR A 49 -13.12 3.50 7.65
N ALA A 50 -13.79 3.10 6.58
CA ALA A 50 -14.88 2.13 6.63
C ALA A 50 -14.45 0.82 5.95
N VAL A 51 -13.96 -0.15 6.73
CA VAL A 51 -13.63 -1.49 6.22
C VAL A 51 -14.88 -2.39 6.29
N PRO A 52 -15.32 -3.02 5.18
CA PRO A 52 -16.53 -3.84 5.17
C PRO A 52 -16.50 -4.98 6.21
N GLN A 53 -17.44 -4.95 7.16
CA GLN A 53 -17.44 -5.88 8.30
C GLN A 53 -17.58 -7.36 7.92
N ARG A 54 -18.18 -7.65 6.75
CA ARG A 54 -18.32 -9.02 6.22
C ARG A 54 -16.96 -9.71 5.99
N ARG A 55 -15.86 -8.96 5.93
CA ARG A 55 -14.49 -9.47 5.78
C ARG A 55 -13.75 -9.63 7.10
N LYS A 56 -14.33 -9.26 8.25
CA LYS A 56 -13.65 -9.43 9.55
C LYS A 56 -13.33 -10.90 9.86
N ALA A 57 -14.20 -11.82 9.46
CA ALA A 57 -13.99 -13.27 9.59
C ALA A 57 -12.85 -13.82 8.70
N GLN A 58 -12.36 -13.04 7.74
CA GLN A 58 -11.28 -13.39 6.81
C GLN A 58 -9.98 -12.61 7.13
N ALA A 59 -9.99 -11.77 8.16
CA ALA A 59 -8.80 -11.05 8.59
C ALA A 59 -7.84 -12.00 9.32
N SER A 60 -6.55 -11.86 9.05
CA SER A 60 -5.52 -12.53 9.85
C SER A 60 -5.55 -12.02 11.30
N PRO A 61 -5.04 -12.80 12.26
CA PRO A 61 -4.87 -12.36 13.65
C PRO A 61 -4.07 -11.05 13.76
N PRO A 62 -4.17 -10.33 14.90
CA PRO A 62 -3.75 -8.94 15.02
C PRO A 62 -2.29 -8.70 14.63
N ALA A 63 -2.02 -7.46 14.21
CA ALA A 63 -0.78 -7.02 13.57
C ALA A 63 0.51 -7.26 14.40
N SER A 64 0.42 -7.59 15.69
CA SER A 64 1.56 -8.03 16.50
C SER A 64 2.25 -9.25 15.90
N GLU A 65 1.50 -10.25 15.43
CA GLU A 65 2.06 -11.47 14.83
C GLU A 65 2.78 -11.18 13.50
N LEU A 66 2.20 -10.32 12.67
CA LEU A 66 2.82 -9.84 11.43
C LEU A 66 4.14 -9.11 11.66
N LYS A 67 4.23 -8.29 12.71
CA LYS A 67 5.49 -7.62 13.09
C LYS A 67 6.56 -8.64 13.48
N TYR A 68 6.20 -9.70 14.20
CA TYR A 68 7.14 -10.77 14.55
C TYR A 68 7.56 -11.59 13.33
N LEU A 69 6.66 -11.82 12.36
CA LEU A 69 7.02 -12.49 11.11
C LEU A 69 7.98 -11.66 10.24
N VAL A 70 7.75 -10.34 10.13
CA VAL A 70 8.68 -9.44 9.42
C VAL A 70 10.02 -9.36 10.14
N LEU A 71 10.02 -9.26 11.47
CA LEU A 71 11.24 -9.27 12.27
C LEU A 71 12.01 -10.58 12.12
N ASP A 72 11.32 -11.74 12.16
CA ASP A 72 11.94 -13.06 11.95
C ASP A 72 12.58 -13.15 10.56
N ALA A 73 11.87 -12.70 9.51
CA ALA A 73 12.41 -12.68 8.15
C ALA A 73 13.67 -11.81 8.02
N VAL A 74 13.67 -10.63 8.65
CA VAL A 74 14.83 -9.72 8.70
C VAL A 74 16.01 -10.37 9.43
N VAL A 75 15.77 -10.94 10.61
CA VAL A 75 16.82 -11.60 11.42
C VAL A 75 17.42 -12.77 10.67
N ARG A 76 16.61 -13.61 10.02
CA ARG A 76 17.10 -14.73 9.19
C ARG A 76 17.92 -14.26 8.00
N ALA A 77 17.48 -13.23 7.30
CA ALA A 77 18.21 -12.66 6.17
C ALA A 77 19.59 -12.13 6.60
N GLN A 78 19.64 -11.38 7.71
CA GLN A 78 20.89 -10.86 8.26
C GLN A 78 21.82 -11.97 8.75
N ALA A 79 21.29 -13.01 9.40
CA ALA A 79 22.07 -14.18 9.82
C ALA A 79 22.69 -14.93 8.64
N ALA A 80 22.05 -14.89 7.47
CA ALA A 80 22.57 -15.44 6.22
C ALA A 80 23.52 -14.47 5.47
N GLY A 81 23.85 -13.31 6.03
CA GLY A 81 24.70 -12.29 5.40
C GLY A 81 24.01 -11.53 4.26
N LEU A 82 22.69 -11.61 4.13
CA LEU A 82 21.92 -10.91 3.11
C LEU A 82 21.64 -9.47 3.55
N THR A 83 21.72 -8.54 2.60
CA THR A 83 21.30 -7.15 2.82
C THR A 83 19.79 -7.07 2.82
N VAL A 84 19.20 -6.49 3.86
CA VAL A 84 17.81 -6.05 3.84
C VAL A 84 17.75 -4.72 3.08
N GLY A 85 16.91 -4.63 2.05
CA GLY A 85 16.92 -3.55 1.07
C GLY A 85 16.77 -2.13 1.64
N VAL A 86 16.94 -1.12 0.78
CA VAL A 86 16.81 0.29 1.16
C VAL A 86 15.34 0.59 1.52
N PRO A 87 15.04 1.21 2.67
CA PRO A 87 13.66 1.43 3.14
C PRO A 87 12.81 2.28 2.19
N VAL A 88 13.46 3.15 1.42
CA VAL A 88 12.85 4.13 0.52
C VAL A 88 13.69 4.21 -0.75
N ASP A 89 13.06 4.03 -1.92
CA ASP A 89 13.70 4.22 -3.22
C ASP A 89 13.18 5.53 -3.86
N PRO A 90 14.01 6.60 -3.95
CA PRO A 90 13.62 7.85 -4.57
C PRO A 90 13.28 7.74 -6.06
N LYS A 91 13.81 6.71 -6.75
CA LYS A 91 13.52 6.47 -8.17
C LYS A 91 12.21 5.73 -8.39
N ASN A 92 11.58 5.24 -7.32
CA ASN A 92 10.32 4.51 -7.37
C ASN A 92 9.34 4.99 -6.28
N PRO A 93 8.84 6.24 -6.39
CA PRO A 93 7.94 6.80 -5.39
C PRO A 93 6.62 6.04 -5.34
N ARG A 94 6.21 5.64 -4.14
CA ARG A 94 4.94 4.93 -3.92
C ARG A 94 3.72 5.87 -3.90
N LEU A 95 3.95 7.17 -3.70
CA LEU A 95 2.95 8.21 -3.63
C LEU A 95 3.40 9.39 -4.51
N ALA A 96 2.54 9.86 -5.39
CA ALA A 96 2.77 11.03 -6.23
C ALA A 96 1.57 11.98 -6.17
N PHE A 97 1.85 13.28 -6.09
CA PHE A 97 0.86 14.34 -6.12
C PHE A 97 1.01 15.15 -7.41
N LEU A 98 -0.10 15.39 -8.12
CA LEU A 98 -0.13 16.33 -9.23
C LEU A 98 -0.36 17.73 -8.66
N ASP A 99 0.69 18.54 -8.68
CA ASP A 99 0.64 19.97 -8.33
C ASP A 99 0.96 20.82 -9.58
N GLY A 100 0.33 21.98 -9.71
CA GLY A 100 0.60 22.94 -10.81
C GLY A 100 0.27 22.42 -12.22
N ASP A 101 1.22 22.57 -13.16
CA ASP A 101 1.12 22.22 -14.59
C ASP A 101 1.51 20.77 -14.93
N ALA A 102 1.71 19.91 -13.92
CA ALA A 102 2.10 18.52 -14.14
C ALA A 102 1.00 17.72 -14.88
N ILE A 103 1.36 17.12 -16.02
CA ILE A 103 0.43 16.41 -16.92
C ILE A 103 0.36 14.89 -16.63
N SER A 104 1.38 14.30 -15.98
CA SER A 104 1.37 12.88 -15.59
C SER A 104 2.11 12.61 -14.27
N CYS A 105 1.55 11.70 -13.46
CA CYS A 105 2.19 11.22 -12.21
C CYS A 105 3.37 10.29 -12.48
N TRP A 106 3.30 9.55 -13.59
CA TRP A 106 4.25 8.52 -13.95
C TRP A 106 5.02 8.97 -15.19
N ARG A 107 6.34 8.98 -15.10
CA ARG A 107 7.30 9.13 -16.21
C ARG A 107 8.32 8.01 -16.12
#